data_AF-A0A7W3ITG8-F1
#
_entry.id   AF-A0A7W3ITG8-F1
#
_cell.length_a   1.000
_cell.length_b   1.000
_cell.length_c   1.000
_cell.angle_alpha   90.00
_cell.angle_beta   90.00
_cell.angle_gamma   90.00
#
_symmetry.space_group_name_H-M   'P 1'
#
loop_
_entity.id
_entity.type
_entity.pdbx_description
1 polymer ?
#
loop_
_entity_poly.entity_id
_entity_poly.type
_entity_poly.pdbx_seq_one_letter_code
_entity_poly.pdbx_strand_id
1 'polypeptide(L)'
;MKRRNAKRRPVRGAVSSSSKVQPTKAEAKCSFTRRQIATPTGVDLAIENASRDTWYASARTAVQQLALTGRAFTVDQVLDLVGQPPASAYVGAVMAGAQRSGLIEPVGCQVGAGGRLVRRWWGLSDGTRIR
;
A
#
# COMPACT_ATOMS: atom_id res chain seq x y z
N MET A 1 -9.45 -1.19 -61.00
CA MET A 1 -8.34 -0.90 -61.93
C MET A 1 -7.00 -1.20 -61.24
N LYS A 2 -6.21 -2.10 -61.85
CA LYS A 2 -4.74 -2.33 -61.78
C LYS A 2 -4.00 -2.59 -60.44
N ARG A 3 -3.41 -3.79 -60.43
CA ARG A 3 -2.38 -4.41 -59.57
C ARG A 3 -1.01 -3.71 -59.61
N ARG A 4 -0.16 -3.96 -58.60
CA ARG A 4 1.33 -4.18 -58.55
C ARG A 4 1.75 -4.05 -57.07
N ASN A 5 2.25 -5.03 -56.29
CA ASN A 5 3.32 -6.04 -56.38
C ASN A 5 4.73 -5.47 -56.59
N ALA A 6 5.56 -5.46 -55.54
CA ALA A 6 7.02 -5.50 -55.63
C ALA A 6 7.63 -5.99 -54.30
N LYS A 7 8.69 -6.78 -54.43
CA LYS A 7 9.28 -7.74 -53.47
C LYS A 7 10.78 -7.40 -53.36
N ARG A 8 11.42 -7.74 -52.22
CA ARG A 8 12.89 -7.90 -51.99
C ARG A 8 13.65 -6.56 -51.79
N ARG A 9 14.65 -6.40 -50.90
CA ARG A 9 15.65 -7.32 -50.31
C ARG A 9 16.34 -6.62 -49.11
N PRO A 10 16.84 -7.34 -48.09
CA PRO A 10 17.72 -6.78 -47.05
C PRO A 10 19.18 -6.71 -47.53
N VAL A 11 19.89 -5.64 -47.16
CA VAL A 11 21.30 -5.41 -47.51
C VAL A 11 22.20 -6.16 -46.53
N ARG A 12 23.08 -6.99 -47.11
CA ARG A 12 24.22 -7.65 -46.45
C ARG A 12 25.28 -6.61 -46.11
N GLY A 13 25.77 -6.64 -44.87
CA GLY A 13 27.08 -6.11 -44.49
C GLY A 13 27.79 -7.17 -43.65
N ALA A 14 28.66 -7.94 -44.29
CA ALA A 14 29.56 -8.88 -43.65
C ALA A 14 30.99 -8.38 -43.85
N VAL A 15 31.72 -8.20 -42.76
CA VAL A 15 33.20 -8.22 -42.69
C VAL A 15 33.53 -8.54 -41.22
N SER A 16 33.97 -9.76 -40.96
CA SER A 16 35.37 -10.18 -40.79
C SER A 16 35.88 -9.83 -39.37
N SER A 17 35.90 -10.80 -38.47
CA SER A 17 37.12 -11.56 -38.11
C SER A 17 37.91 -10.89 -36.99
N SER A 18 37.82 -11.40 -35.76
CA SER A 18 38.99 -11.71 -34.94
C SER A 18 38.63 -12.23 -33.55
N SER A 19 39.47 -13.16 -33.11
CA SER A 19 39.73 -13.53 -31.73
C SER A 19 38.68 -14.33 -30.97
N LYS A 20 38.72 -15.63 -31.29
CA LYS A 20 38.50 -16.74 -30.37
C LYS A 20 39.49 -16.61 -29.19
N VAL A 21 39.09 -15.94 -28.10
CA VAL A 21 39.78 -16.02 -26.81
C VAL A 21 39.12 -17.11 -26.00
N GLN A 22 39.87 -18.18 -25.72
CA GLN A 22 39.47 -19.26 -24.82
C GLN A 22 39.31 -18.70 -23.39
N PRO A 23 38.30 -19.13 -22.61
CA PRO A 23 38.22 -18.77 -21.21
C PRO A 23 39.26 -19.58 -20.43
N THR A 24 40.39 -18.95 -20.14
CA THR A 24 41.33 -19.47 -19.14
C THR A 24 40.70 -19.30 -17.77
N LYS A 25 40.33 -20.44 -17.18
CA LYS A 25 40.20 -20.75 -15.75
C LYS A 25 40.65 -19.60 -14.83
N ALA A 26 39.73 -18.69 -14.53
CA ALA A 26 39.84 -17.76 -13.42
C ALA A 26 38.59 -17.93 -12.58
N GLU A 27 38.80 -18.30 -11.33
CA GLU A 27 37.79 -18.53 -10.31
C GLU A 27 36.71 -17.46 -10.36
N ALA A 28 35.50 -17.84 -10.80
CA ALA A 28 34.30 -17.11 -10.44
C ALA A 28 34.07 -17.35 -8.94
N LYS A 29 34.80 -16.60 -8.11
CA LYS A 29 34.43 -16.39 -6.71
C LYS A 29 33.08 -15.69 -6.75
N CYS A 30 32.02 -16.49 -6.73
CA CYS A 30 30.65 -16.07 -6.51
C CYS A 30 30.66 -15.28 -5.20
N SER A 31 30.83 -13.96 -5.33
CA SER A 31 30.87 -13.04 -4.22
C SER A 31 29.41 -12.82 -3.88
N PHE A 32 28.85 -13.74 -3.09
CA PHE A 32 27.58 -13.51 -2.43
C PHE A 32 27.83 -12.40 -1.42
N THR A 33 27.76 -11.15 -1.88
CA THR A 33 27.83 -9.97 -1.02
C THR A 33 26.55 -9.99 -0.20
N ARG A 34 26.60 -10.70 0.94
CA ARG A 34 25.57 -10.68 1.98
C ARG A 34 25.36 -9.21 2.30
N ARG A 35 24.25 -8.62 1.85
CA ARG A 35 23.84 -7.29 2.32
C ARG A 35 23.76 -7.40 3.83
N GLN A 36 24.72 -6.80 4.54
CA GLN A 36 24.58 -6.56 5.96
C GLN A 36 23.45 -5.56 6.08
N ILE A 37 22.24 -6.06 6.37
CA ILE A 37 21.15 -5.21 6.81
C ILE A 37 21.60 -4.70 8.16
N ALA A 38 22.04 -3.44 8.23
CA ALA A 38 22.38 -2.80 9.48
C ALA A 38 21.20 -3.02 10.44
N THR A 39 21.47 -3.55 11.61
CA THR A 39 20.43 -3.75 12.63
C THR A 39 19.86 -2.37 12.94
N PRO A 40 18.53 -2.18 12.85
CA PRO A 40 17.93 -0.87 13.15
C PRO A 40 18.37 -0.47 14.56
N THR A 41 18.87 0.75 14.69
CA THR A 41 19.32 1.26 15.98
C THR A 41 18.09 1.51 16.87
N GLY A 42 18.32 1.66 18.18
CA GLY A 42 17.23 2.01 19.10
C GLY A 42 16.49 3.30 18.71
N VAL A 43 17.20 4.24 18.06
CA VAL A 43 16.61 5.48 17.55
C VAL A 43 15.69 5.22 16.35
N ASP A 44 16.10 4.34 15.42
CA ASP A 44 15.26 3.96 14.27
C ASP A 44 13.95 3.31 14.72
N LEU A 45 14.03 2.42 15.72
CA LEU A 45 12.86 1.79 16.32
C LEU A 45 11.96 2.81 17.04
N ALA A 46 12.54 3.79 17.73
CA ALA A 46 11.78 4.85 18.38
C ALA A 46 11.04 5.73 17.36
N ILE A 47 11.68 6.07 16.25
CA ILE A 47 11.06 6.84 15.15
C ILE A 47 9.93 6.04 14.50
N GLU A 48 10.15 4.76 14.24
CA GLU A 48 9.13 3.89 13.67
C GLU A 48 7.91 3.75 14.61
N ASN A 49 8.15 3.56 15.90
CA ASN A 49 7.08 3.50 16.91
C ASN A 49 6.34 4.83 17.02
N ALA A 50 7.04 5.96 17.09
CA ALA A 50 6.41 7.28 17.14
C ALA A 50 5.53 7.53 15.90
N SER A 51 5.97 7.11 14.72
CA SER A 51 5.21 7.23 13.48
C SER A 51 3.92 6.40 13.52
N ARG A 52 4.01 5.17 14.06
CA ARG A 52 2.85 4.28 14.27
C ARG A 52 1.86 4.87 15.27
N ASP A 53 2.35 5.40 16.38
CA ASP A 53 1.53 6.02 17.43
C ASP A 53 0.83 7.28 16.91
N THR A 54 1.54 8.09 16.12
CA THR A 54 0.99 9.32 15.54
C THR A 54 -0.14 9.04 14.57
N TRP A 55 0.02 8.06 13.67
CA TRP A 55 -1.05 7.68 12.76
C TRP A 55 -2.26 7.11 13.53
N TYR A 56 -2.02 6.26 14.52
CA TYR A 56 -3.10 5.65 15.32
C TYR A 56 -3.90 6.70 16.10
N ALA A 57 -3.21 7.67 16.72
CA ALA A 57 -3.85 8.79 17.41
C ALA A 57 -4.71 9.62 16.45
N SER A 58 -4.16 9.98 15.29
CA SER A 58 -4.85 10.76 14.27
C SER A 58 -6.09 10.02 13.72
N ALA A 59 -5.96 8.71 13.47
CA ALA A 59 -7.05 7.85 13.01
C ALA A 59 -8.17 7.76 14.06
N ARG A 60 -7.82 7.64 15.34
CA ARG A 60 -8.80 7.63 16.42
C ARG A 60 -9.56 8.96 16.49
N THR A 61 -8.85 10.09 16.38
CA THR A 61 -9.49 11.41 16.35
C THR A 61 -10.39 11.56 15.13
N ALA A 62 -9.96 11.13 13.94
CA ALA A 62 -10.78 11.18 12.73
C ALA A 62 -12.08 10.36 12.88
N VAL A 63 -12.00 9.16 13.47
CA VAL A 63 -13.18 8.34 13.76
C VAL A 63 -14.12 9.04 14.74
N GLN A 64 -13.60 9.69 15.78
CA GLN A 64 -14.42 10.48 16.72
C GLN A 64 -15.14 11.63 16.00
N GLN A 65 -14.41 12.38 15.17
CA GLN A 65 -15.01 13.49 14.42
C GLN A 65 -16.09 13.00 13.46
N LEU A 66 -15.83 11.93 12.71
CA LEU A 66 -16.82 11.32 11.80
C LEU A 66 -18.04 10.79 12.55
N ALA A 67 -17.85 10.17 13.72
CA ALA A 67 -18.94 9.70 14.57
C ALA A 67 -19.87 10.85 14.99
N LEU A 68 -19.31 12.01 15.34
CA LEU A 68 -20.08 13.18 15.76
C LEU A 68 -20.88 13.84 14.64
N THR A 69 -20.61 13.52 13.36
CA THR A 69 -21.32 14.15 12.24
C THR A 69 -22.79 13.74 12.10
N GLY A 70 -23.23 12.68 12.79
CA GLY A 70 -24.57 12.11 12.60
C GLY A 70 -24.76 11.46 11.22
N ARG A 71 -23.68 11.16 10.50
CA ARG A 71 -23.71 10.50 9.18
C ARG A 71 -22.98 9.18 9.24
N ALA A 72 -23.48 8.18 8.51
CA ALA A 72 -22.74 6.94 8.35
C ALA A 72 -21.51 7.16 7.45
N PHE A 73 -20.40 6.54 7.84
CA PHE A 73 -19.12 6.69 7.17
C PHE A 73 -18.44 5.35 6.90
N THR A 74 -17.41 5.35 6.06
CA THR A 74 -16.57 4.19 5.75
C THR A 74 -15.13 4.37 6.17
N VAL A 75 -14.40 3.25 6.17
CA VAL A 75 -12.94 3.22 6.28
C VAL A 75 -12.27 4.14 5.27
N ASP A 76 -12.76 4.19 4.02
CA ASP A 76 -12.18 5.04 2.98
C ASP A 76 -12.17 6.52 3.41
N GLN A 77 -13.26 7.01 4.02
CA GLN A 77 -13.34 8.39 4.52
C GLN A 77 -12.40 8.64 5.72
N VAL A 78 -12.11 7.63 6.52
CA VAL A 78 -11.08 7.74 7.57
C VAL A 78 -9.69 7.88 6.94
N LEU A 79 -9.43 7.09 5.90
CA LEU A 79 -8.16 7.15 5.15
C LEU A 79 -8.01 8.46 4.38
N ASP A 80 -9.09 9.04 3.87
CA ASP A 80 -9.07 10.35 3.21
C ASP A 80 -8.63 11.47 4.18
N LEU A 81 -8.93 11.34 5.47
CA LEU A 81 -8.57 12.32 6.49
C LEU A 81 -7.16 12.14 7.05
N VAL A 82 -6.70 10.90 7.21
CA VAL A 82 -5.48 10.57 7.97
C VAL A 82 -4.36 10.02 7.08
N GLY A 83 -4.67 9.75 5.82
CA GLY A 83 -3.75 9.13 4.89
C GLY A 83 -3.53 7.65 5.19
N GLN A 84 -2.59 7.06 4.45
CA GLN A 84 -2.37 5.63 4.46
C GLN A 84 -1.63 5.17 5.72
N PRO A 85 -2.08 4.10 6.41
CA PRO A 85 -1.38 3.57 7.56
C PRO A 85 -0.03 2.97 7.18
N PRO A 86 0.89 2.82 8.16
CA PRO A 86 2.12 2.04 7.99
C PRO A 86 1.87 0.57 7.62
N ALA A 87 0.75 0.00 8.09
CA ALA A 87 0.32 -1.35 7.74
C ALA A 87 -1.22 -1.46 7.71
N SER A 88 -1.75 -2.33 6.83
CA SER A 88 -3.20 -2.50 6.63
C SER A 88 -3.96 -2.92 7.89
N ALA A 89 -3.32 -3.63 8.81
CA ALA A 89 -3.91 -4.07 10.07
C ALA A 89 -4.31 -2.92 11.00
N TYR A 90 -3.68 -1.74 10.89
CA TYR A 90 -3.92 -0.61 11.77
C TYR A 90 -5.34 -0.07 11.65
N VAL A 91 -5.85 0.00 10.43
CA VAL A 91 -7.22 0.43 10.15
C VAL A 91 -8.22 -0.48 10.84
N GLY A 92 -8.03 -1.80 10.71
CA GLY A 92 -8.87 -2.79 11.41
C GLY A 92 -8.80 -2.62 12.92
N ALA A 93 -7.61 -2.38 13.47
CA ALA A 93 -7.40 -2.19 14.91
C ALA A 93 -8.11 -0.93 15.44
N VAL A 94 -7.98 0.21 14.75
CA VAL A 94 -8.65 1.48 15.12
C VAL A 94 -10.17 1.30 15.11
N MET A 95 -10.73 0.75 14.02
CA MET A 95 -12.18 0.58 13.90
C MET A 95 -12.73 -0.41 14.93
N ALA A 96 -12.04 -1.52 15.16
CA ALA A 96 -12.42 -2.49 16.18
C ALA A 96 -12.31 -1.91 17.59
N GLY A 97 -11.29 -1.08 17.86
CA GLY A 97 -11.12 -0.35 19.11
C GLY A 97 -12.28 0.63 19.36
N ALA A 98 -12.62 1.42 18.34
CA ALA A 98 -13.73 2.38 18.40
C ALA A 98 -15.08 1.68 18.64
N GLN A 99 -15.32 0.56 17.96
CA GLN A 99 -16.53 -0.24 18.16
C GLN A 99 -16.60 -0.80 19.59
N ARG A 100 -15.49 -1.36 20.11
CA ARG A 100 -15.45 -1.89 21.49
C ARG A 100 -15.65 -0.80 22.55
N SER A 101 -15.23 0.43 22.28
CA SER A 101 -15.48 1.57 23.17
C SER A 101 -16.89 2.17 23.05
N GLY A 102 -17.76 1.60 22.21
CA GLY A 102 -19.12 2.11 22.00
C GLY A 102 -19.17 3.46 21.29
N LEU A 103 -18.11 3.84 20.56
CA LEU A 103 -18.07 5.09 19.79
C LEU A 103 -18.79 4.95 18.45
N ILE A 104 -18.75 3.75 17.87
CA ILE A 104 -19.34 3.44 16.57
C ILE A 104 -19.98 2.07 16.57
N GLU A 105 -20.93 1.86 15.67
CA GLU A 105 -21.49 0.55 15.38
C GLU A 105 -21.58 0.25 13.88
N PRO A 106 -21.53 -1.04 13.49
CA PRO A 106 -21.73 -1.42 12.11
C PRO A 106 -23.21 -1.29 11.73
N VAL A 107 -23.50 -0.58 10.64
CA VAL A 107 -24.88 -0.37 10.17
C VAL A 107 -25.20 -1.07 8.84
N GLY A 108 -24.17 -1.65 8.20
CA GLY A 108 -24.32 -2.39 6.96
C GLY A 108 -23.06 -2.28 6.11
N CYS A 109 -23.24 -2.42 4.79
CA CYS A 109 -22.16 -2.35 3.82
C CYS A 109 -22.54 -1.40 2.67
N GLN A 110 -21.54 -0.83 2.01
CA GLN A 110 -21.69 -0.14 0.74
C GLN A 110 -20.60 -0.54 -0.23
N VAL A 111 -20.81 -0.31 -1.51
CA VAL A 111 -19.76 -0.43 -2.52
C VAL A 111 -18.88 0.82 -2.42
N GLY A 112 -17.64 0.63 -2.00
CA GLY A 112 -16.63 1.67 -1.87
C GLY A 112 -15.81 1.85 -3.16
N ALA A 113 -14.72 2.59 -3.04
CA ALA A 113 -13.83 2.84 -4.18
C ALA A 113 -13.31 1.52 -4.78
N GLY A 114 -13.27 1.44 -6.12
CA GLY A 114 -12.81 0.26 -6.83
C GLY A 114 -13.78 -0.94 -6.81
N GLY A 115 -15.06 -0.73 -6.48
CA GLY A 115 -16.08 -1.78 -6.52
C GLY A 115 -16.05 -2.75 -5.33
N ARG A 116 -15.21 -2.47 -4.32
CA ARG A 116 -15.08 -3.31 -3.13
C ARG A 116 -16.24 -3.07 -2.16
N LEU A 117 -16.79 -4.13 -1.59
CA LEU A 117 -17.74 -4.01 -0.49
C LEU A 117 -17.01 -3.55 0.79
N VAL A 118 -17.38 -2.38 1.30
CA VAL A 118 -16.83 -1.77 2.51
C VAL A 118 -17.92 -1.65 3.58
N ARG A 119 -17.53 -1.84 4.84
CA ARG A 119 -18.46 -1.74 5.97
C ARG A 119 -18.78 -0.28 6.28
N ARG A 120 -20.06 0.02 6.47
CA ARG A 120 -20.55 1.32 6.95
C ARG A 120 -20.65 1.32 8.46
N TRP A 121 -20.29 2.45 9.04
CA TRP A 121 -20.25 2.70 10.47
C TRP A 121 -21.09 3.92 10.81
N TRP A 122 -21.72 3.91 11.98
CA TRP A 122 -22.50 5.03 12.49
C TRP A 122 -21.99 5.43 13.87
N GLY A 123 -21.97 6.73 14.16
CA GLY A 123 -21.52 7.27 15.45
C GLY A 123 -22.55 7.13 16.56
N LEU A 124 -22.08 6.77 17.75
CA LEU A 124 -22.89 6.60 18.94
C LEU A 124 -22.56 7.71 19.96
N SER A 125 -23.60 8.19 20.65
CA SER A 125 -23.51 9.00 21.87
C SER A 125 -24.33 8.30 22.94
N ASP A 126 -23.71 7.99 24.09
CA ASP A 126 -24.33 7.25 25.20
C ASP A 126 -25.03 5.94 24.77
N GLY A 127 -24.42 5.23 23.80
CA GLY A 127 -24.95 3.99 23.24
C GLY A 127 -26.12 4.18 22.25
N THR A 128 -26.52 5.42 21.97
CA THR A 128 -27.59 5.73 21.01
C THR A 128 -27.00 6.37 19.74
N ARG A 129 -27.57 6.05 18.57
CA ARG A 129 -27.17 6.69 17.31
C ARG A 129 -27.38 8.21 17.37
N ILE A 130 -26.34 8.93 17.00
CA ILE A 130 -26.40 10.38 16.79
C ILE A 130 -27.28 10.63 15.55
N ARG A 131 -28.30 11.49 15.67
CA ARG A 131 -29.26 11.83 14.61
C ARG A 131 -28.96 13.19 14.00
#